data_AF-A0A2V7RQE0-F1
#
_entry.id   AF-A0A2V7RQE0-F1
#
_cell.length_a   1.000
_cell.length_b   1.000
_cell.length_c   1.000
_cell.angle_alpha   90.00
_cell.angle_beta   90.00
_cell.angle_gamma   90.00
#
_symmetry.space_group_name_H-M   'P 1'
#
loop_
_entity.id
_entity.type
_entity.pdbx_description
1 polymer ?
#
loop_
_entity_poly.entity_id
_entity_poly.type
_entity_poly.pdbx_seq_one_letter_code
_entity_poly.pdbx_strand_id
1 'polypeptide(L)'
;MTNAVARFAFATAAAIAFVAWLLTLAMSGANATSAIGLSALVAAVVQIAAFAVTASMASRNVVAAWGAGALVRMLTLFVYGFLAVKVLGLPPVPALISLVVFFFLSTLLEPLFLRR
;
A
#
# COMPACT_ATOMS: atom_id res chain seq x y z
N MET A 1 0.06 -12.83 17.25
CA MET A 1 -0.12 -12.19 15.92
C MET A 1 -0.22 -10.67 16.04
N THR A 2 -0.93 -10.14 17.04
CA THR A 2 -1.12 -8.69 17.27
C THR A 2 0.18 -7.87 17.27
N ASN A 3 1.23 -8.33 17.95
CA ASN A 3 2.53 -7.63 17.96
C ASN A 3 3.23 -7.58 16.58
N ALA A 4 3.01 -8.56 15.71
CA ALA A 4 3.58 -8.56 14.36
C ALA A 4 2.84 -7.57 13.45
N VAL A 5 1.51 -7.57 13.52
CA VAL A 5 0.66 -6.63 12.77
C VAL A 5 0.94 -5.18 13.19
N ALA A 6 1.06 -4.91 14.50
CA ALA A 6 1.37 -3.56 14.98
C ALA A 6 2.75 -3.06 14.51
N ARG A 7 3.78 -3.91 14.58
CA ARG A 7 5.13 -3.56 14.09
C ARG A 7 5.16 -3.34 12.58
N PHE A 8 4.48 -4.21 11.81
CA PHE A 8 4.34 -4.05 10.37
C PHE A 8 3.57 -2.77 10.01
N ALA A 9 2.47 -2.49 10.70
CA ALA A 9 1.67 -1.28 10.50
C ALA A 9 2.50 -0.02 10.73
N PHE A 10 3.26 0.03 11.83
CA PHE A 10 4.14 1.15 12.13
C PHE A 10 5.24 1.32 11.07
N ALA A 11 5.96 0.25 10.72
CA ALA A 11 7.02 0.30 9.73
C ALA A 11 6.50 0.70 8.34
N THR A 12 5.34 0.17 7.95
CA THR A 12 4.68 0.49 6.69
C THR A 12 4.20 1.94 6.65
N ALA A 13 3.57 2.42 7.72
CA ALA A 13 3.12 3.81 7.81
C ALA A 13 4.30 4.78 7.75
N ALA A 14 5.40 4.49 8.47
CA ALA A 14 6.61 5.30 8.43
C ALA A 14 7.24 5.32 7.02
N ALA A 15 7.34 4.16 6.38
CA ALA A 15 7.88 4.04 5.03
C ALA A 15 7.02 4.76 3.98
N ILE A 16 5.69 4.61 4.06
CA ILE A 16 4.73 5.32 3.20
C ILE A 16 4.84 6.83 3.42
N ALA A 17 4.88 7.31 4.66
CA ALA A 17 4.99 8.74 4.96
C ALA A 17 6.29 9.33 4.40
N PHE A 18 7.42 8.64 4.60
CA PHE A 18 8.71 9.07 4.08
C PHE A 18 8.73 9.11 2.54
N VAL A 19 8.25 8.07 1.88
CA VAL A 19 8.22 8.02 0.41
C VAL A 19 7.19 8.98 -0.16
N ALA A 20 6.05 9.18 0.50
CA ALA A 20 5.07 10.19 0.11
C ALA A 20 5.68 11.58 0.11
N TRP A 21 6.43 11.93 1.17
CA TRP A 21 7.18 13.18 1.22
C TRP A 21 8.16 13.31 0.04
N LEU A 22 8.95 12.28 -0.25
CA LEU A 22 9.84 12.30 -1.42
C LEU A 22 9.10 12.48 -2.75
N LEU A 23 7.96 11.81 -2.92
CA LEU A 23 7.13 11.94 -4.13
C LEU A 23 6.53 13.34 -4.27
N THR A 24 6.20 14.02 -3.18
CA THR A 24 5.73 15.42 -3.24
C THR A 24 6.81 16.39 -3.72
N LEU A 25 8.09 16.06 -3.53
CA LEU A 25 9.21 16.84 -4.06
C LEU A 25 9.44 16.56 -5.55
N ALA A 26 9.20 15.32 -6.00
CA ALA A 26 9.44 14.87 -7.37
C ALA A 26 8.26 15.16 -8.33
N MET A 27 7.03 15.23 -7.80
CA MET A 27 5.81 15.37 -8.60
C MET A 27 5.11 16.68 -8.29
N SER A 28 5.22 17.63 -9.23
CA SER A 28 4.55 18.93 -9.16
C SER A 28 3.29 18.96 -10.02
N GLY A 29 2.26 19.68 -9.57
CA GLY A 29 1.04 19.93 -10.34
C GLY A 29 -0.16 20.23 -9.45
N ALA A 30 -1.22 20.78 -10.04
CA ALA A 30 -2.47 20.99 -9.33
C ALA A 30 -2.97 19.66 -8.74
N ASN A 31 -3.26 19.64 -7.44
CA ASN A 31 -3.74 18.48 -6.70
C ASN A 31 -2.80 17.26 -6.62
N ALA A 32 -1.51 17.38 -7.03
CA ALA A 32 -0.55 16.27 -6.95
C ALA A 32 -0.35 15.80 -5.49
N THR A 33 -0.15 16.72 -4.56
CA THR A 33 0.02 16.43 -3.13
C THR A 33 -1.21 15.73 -2.55
N SER A 34 -2.43 16.18 -2.91
CA SER A 34 -3.67 15.57 -2.45
C SER A 34 -3.85 14.15 -3.00
N ALA A 35 -3.48 13.91 -4.27
CA ALA A 35 -3.50 12.57 -4.86
C ALA A 35 -2.51 11.63 -4.16
N ILE A 36 -1.27 12.08 -3.91
CA ILE A 36 -0.27 11.31 -3.17
C ILE A 36 -0.75 11.00 -1.75
N GLY A 37 -1.32 12.00 -1.06
CA GLY A 37 -1.85 11.83 0.29
C GLY A 37 -2.99 10.82 0.37
N LEU A 38 -3.93 10.85 -0.58
CA LEU A 38 -5.00 9.86 -0.65
C LEU A 38 -4.46 8.47 -0.96
N SER A 39 -3.52 8.35 -1.91
CA SER A 39 -2.85 7.08 -2.21
C SER A 39 -2.12 6.51 -1.00
N ALA A 40 -1.48 7.36 -0.19
CA ALA A 40 -0.80 6.96 1.04
C ALA A 40 -1.79 6.39 2.07
N LEU A 41 -2.94 7.05 2.26
CA LEU A 41 -3.99 6.58 3.16
C LEU A 41 -4.55 5.22 2.69
N VAL A 42 -4.90 5.10 1.42
CA VAL A 42 -5.40 3.86 0.82
C VAL A 42 -4.38 2.75 0.96
N ALA A 43 -3.11 3.02 0.64
CA ALA A 43 -2.03 2.05 0.76
C ALA A 43 -1.85 1.56 2.20
N ALA A 44 -1.84 2.47 3.19
CA ALA A 44 -1.67 2.11 4.59
C ALA A 44 -2.79 1.17 5.07
N VAL A 45 -4.05 1.50 4.79
CA VAL A 45 -5.21 0.68 5.19
C VAL A 45 -5.15 -0.70 4.52
N VAL A 46 -4.95 -0.72 3.20
CA VAL A 46 -4.95 -1.96 2.42
C VAL A 46 -3.79 -2.85 2.80
N GLN A 47 -2.62 -2.30 3.12
CA GLN A 47 -1.46 -3.12 3.46
C GLN A 47 -1.53 -3.72 4.85
N ILE A 48 -2.08 -2.99 5.82
CA ILE A 48 -2.34 -3.57 7.14
C ILE A 48 -3.34 -4.73 7.02
N ALA A 49 -4.41 -4.56 6.22
CA ALA A 49 -5.39 -5.60 5.98
C ALA A 49 -4.79 -6.82 5.22
N ALA A 50 -4.06 -6.57 4.12
CA ALA A 50 -3.41 -7.61 3.33
C ALA A 50 -2.41 -8.40 4.17
N PHE A 51 -1.58 -7.73 4.96
CA PHE A 51 -0.62 -8.40 5.84
C PHE A 51 -1.31 -9.23 6.92
N ALA A 52 -2.43 -8.77 7.49
CA ALA A 52 -3.19 -9.57 8.44
C ALA A 52 -3.71 -10.87 7.81
N VAL A 53 -4.20 -10.82 6.57
CA VAL A 53 -4.60 -12.02 5.80
C VAL A 53 -3.39 -12.91 5.54
N THR A 54 -2.31 -12.35 4.98
CA THR A 54 -1.09 -13.09 4.67
C THR A 54 -0.50 -13.77 5.91
N ALA A 55 -0.39 -13.07 7.04
CA ALA A 55 0.12 -13.62 8.30
C ALA A 55 -0.75 -14.75 8.85
N SER A 56 -2.06 -14.73 8.60
CA SER A 56 -2.98 -15.81 9.01
C SER A 56 -2.85 -17.08 8.18
N MET A 57 -2.39 -16.96 6.94
CA MET A 57 -2.30 -18.07 5.98
C MET A 57 -0.86 -18.59 5.83
N ALA A 58 0.15 -17.77 6.13
CA ALA A 58 1.55 -18.04 5.85
C ALA A 58 2.08 -19.32 6.50
N SER A 59 1.58 -19.70 7.68
CA SER A 59 2.01 -20.94 8.36
C SER A 59 1.57 -22.22 7.65
N ARG A 60 0.54 -22.14 6.80
CA ARG A 60 0.02 -23.29 6.04
C ARG A 60 0.57 -23.33 4.62
N ASN A 61 0.59 -22.18 3.95
CA ASN A 61 1.09 -22.05 2.59
C ASN A 61 1.51 -20.60 2.30
N VAL A 62 2.82 -20.34 2.33
CA VAL A 62 3.39 -19.00 2.10
C VAL A 62 3.07 -18.48 0.71
N VAL A 63 3.09 -19.34 -0.31
CA VAL A 63 2.81 -18.94 -1.70
C VAL A 63 1.36 -18.49 -1.85
N ALA A 64 0.41 -19.24 -1.30
CA ALA A 64 -1.00 -18.86 -1.29
C ALA A 64 -1.25 -17.57 -0.50
N ALA A 65 -0.56 -17.39 0.63
CA ALA A 65 -0.66 -16.19 1.46
C ALA A 65 -0.17 -14.92 0.74
N TRP A 66 0.93 -15.02 -0.01
CA TRP A 66 1.42 -13.93 -0.87
C TRP A 66 0.49 -13.69 -2.06
N GLY A 67 -0.02 -14.75 -2.68
CA GLY A 67 -1.01 -14.65 -3.77
C GLY A 67 -2.27 -13.90 -3.33
N ALA A 68 -2.80 -14.20 -2.14
CA ALA A 68 -3.95 -13.49 -1.58
C ALA A 68 -3.66 -11.99 -1.37
N GLY A 69 -2.50 -11.64 -0.80
CA GLY A 69 -2.09 -10.25 -0.63
C GLY A 69 -1.91 -9.53 -1.97
N ALA A 70 -1.33 -10.19 -2.97
CA ALA A 70 -1.19 -9.65 -4.32
C ALA A 70 -2.55 -9.37 -4.99
N LEU A 71 -3.52 -10.28 -4.83
CA LEU A 71 -4.89 -10.09 -5.36
C LEU A 71 -5.58 -8.89 -4.70
N VAL A 72 -5.46 -8.71 -3.38
CA VAL A 72 -6.02 -7.56 -2.67
C VAL A 72 -5.43 -6.23 -3.20
N ARG A 73 -4.13 -6.18 -3.43
CA ARG A 73 -3.45 -5.00 -4.00
C ARG A 73 -3.88 -4.73 -5.43
N MET A 74 -3.93 -5.76 -6.26
CA MET A 74 -4.36 -5.66 -7.65
C MET A 74 -5.80 -5.13 -7.73
N LEU A 75 -6.71 -5.72 -6.95
CA LEU A 75 -8.10 -5.27 -6.90
C LEU A 75 -8.20 -3.83 -6.43
N THR A 76 -7.42 -3.44 -5.41
CA THR A 76 -7.38 -2.05 -4.96
C THR A 76 -6.88 -1.12 -6.05
N LEU A 77 -5.83 -1.47 -6.78
CA LEU A 77 -5.30 -0.66 -7.87
C LEU A 77 -6.35 -0.46 -8.98
N PHE A 78 -7.07 -1.52 -9.35
CA PHE A 78 -8.18 -1.45 -10.30
C PHE A 78 -9.29 -0.53 -9.80
N VAL A 79 -9.81 -0.75 -8.58
CA VAL A 79 -10.89 0.07 -8.03
C VAL A 79 -10.45 1.53 -7.88
N TYR A 80 -9.24 1.77 -7.39
CA TYR A 80 -8.71 3.11 -7.20
C TYR A 80 -8.53 3.83 -8.54
N GLY A 81 -7.93 3.17 -9.54
CA GLY A 81 -7.68 3.76 -10.85
C GLY A 81 -8.94 4.02 -11.67
N PHE A 82 -9.90 3.10 -11.68
CA PHE A 82 -11.11 3.23 -12.49
C PHE A 82 -12.22 4.03 -11.81
N LEU A 83 -12.34 3.95 -10.48
CA LEU A 83 -13.39 4.66 -9.74
C LEU A 83 -12.82 5.90 -9.03
N ALA A 84 -11.87 5.75 -8.11
CA ALA A 84 -11.47 6.86 -7.24
C ALA A 84 -10.81 8.02 -8.01
N VAL A 85 -9.87 7.72 -8.91
CA VAL A 85 -9.21 8.75 -9.74
C VAL A 85 -10.23 9.51 -10.59
N LYS A 86 -11.19 8.81 -11.19
CA LYS A 86 -12.23 9.41 -12.05
C LYS A 86 -13.25 10.23 -11.25
N VAL A 87 -13.76 9.68 -10.16
CA VAL A 87 -14.82 10.32 -9.34
C VAL A 87 -14.30 11.54 -8.59
N LEU A 88 -13.05 11.48 -8.11
CA LEU A 88 -12.43 12.55 -7.31
C LEU A 88 -11.63 13.55 -8.17
N GLY A 89 -11.56 13.36 -9.49
CA GLY A 89 -10.82 14.24 -10.39
C GLY A 89 -9.32 14.31 -10.08
N LEU A 90 -8.73 13.21 -9.62
CA LEU A 90 -7.32 13.19 -9.22
C LEU A 90 -6.41 13.16 -10.44
N PRO A 91 -5.25 13.83 -10.38
CA PRO A 91 -4.18 13.65 -11.37
C PRO A 91 -3.78 12.16 -11.46
N PRO A 92 -4.00 11.47 -12.59
CA PRO A 92 -3.83 10.02 -12.68
C PRO A 92 -2.39 9.57 -12.40
N VAL A 93 -1.41 10.34 -12.87
CA VAL A 93 0.01 10.01 -12.72
C VAL A 93 0.43 10.05 -11.24
N PRO A 94 0.28 11.17 -10.50
CA PRO A 94 0.56 11.18 -9.05
C PRO A 94 -0.24 10.13 -8.27
N ALA A 95 -1.51 9.91 -8.60
CA ALA A 95 -2.37 8.97 -7.88
C ALA A 95 -1.90 7.52 -8.04
N LEU A 96 -1.74 7.05 -9.28
CA LEU A 96 -1.43 5.65 -9.58
C LEU A 96 0.02 5.30 -9.27
N ILE A 97 0.98 6.16 -9.62
CA ILE A 97 2.39 5.89 -9.39
C ILE A 97 2.67 5.83 -7.89
N SER A 98 2.15 6.79 -7.11
CA SER A 98 2.34 6.76 -5.65
C SER A 98 1.73 5.51 -5.03
N LEU A 99 0.51 5.12 -5.40
CA LEU A 99 -0.14 3.93 -4.88
C LEU A 99 0.64 2.65 -5.17
N VAL A 100 1.12 2.49 -6.42
CA VAL A 100 1.95 1.33 -6.82
C VAL A 100 3.27 1.30 -6.06
N VAL A 101 3.95 2.45 -5.93
CA VAL A 101 5.20 2.56 -5.16
C VAL A 101 4.98 2.18 -3.70
N PHE A 102 3.91 2.67 -3.07
CA PHE A 102 3.59 2.34 -1.69
C PHE A 102 3.29 0.84 -1.52
N PHE A 103 2.53 0.24 -2.43
CA PHE A 103 2.25 -1.19 -2.40
C PHE A 103 3.52 -2.02 -2.56
N PHE A 104 4.39 -1.67 -3.49
CA PHE A 104 5.64 -2.37 -3.71
C PHE A 104 6.54 -2.30 -2.48
N LEU A 105 6.74 -1.09 -1.93
CA LEU A 105 7.58 -0.85 -0.75
C LEU A 105 7.13 -1.68 0.45
N SER A 106 5.81 -1.71 0.71
CA SER A 106 5.26 -2.46 1.83
C SER A 106 5.28 -3.97 1.61
N THR A 107 5.13 -4.45 0.37
CA THR A 107 5.35 -5.87 0.03
C THR A 107 6.80 -6.28 0.27
N LEU A 108 7.79 -5.42 0.00
CA LEU A 108 9.20 -5.68 0.35
C LEU A 108 9.42 -5.78 1.87
N LEU A 109 8.61 -5.08 2.68
CA LEU A 109 8.69 -5.16 4.13
C LEU A 109 8.07 -6.46 4.69
N GLU A 110 7.06 -7.05 4.04
CA GLU A 110 6.31 -8.21 4.55
C GLU A 110 7.19 -9.38 5.04
N PRO A 111 8.22 -9.85 4.30
CA PRO A 111 9.03 -10.98 4.73
C PRO A 111 9.74 -10.76 6.07
N LEU A 112 10.09 -9.51 6.39
CA LEU A 112 10.77 -9.12 7.63
C LEU A 112 9.88 -9.30 8.86
N PHE A 113 8.56 -9.30 8.68
CA PHE A 113 7.58 -9.44 9.75
C PHE A 113 6.84 -10.79 9.73
N LEU A 114 6.92 -11.53 8.61
CA LEU A 114 6.41 -12.89 8.47
C LEU A 114 7.35 -13.95 9.06
N ARG A 115 8.68 -13.77 8.96
CA ARG A 115 9.64 -14.69 9.58
C ARG A 115 9.68 -14.48 11.10
N ARG A 116 9.27 -15.50 11.83
CA ARG A 116 9.63 -15.74 13.23
C ARG A 116 10.41 -17.03 13.30
#